data_AF-A0A2X2MDE1-F1
#
_entry.id   AF-A0A2X2MDE1-F1
#
_cell.length_a   1.000
_cell.length_b   1.000
_cell.length_c   1.000
_cell.angle_alpha   90.00
_cell.angle_beta   90.00
_cell.angle_gamma   90.00
#
_symmetry.space_group_name_H-M   'P 1'
#
loop_
_entity.id
_entity.type
_entity.pdbx_description
1 polymer ?
#
loop_
_entity_poly.entity_id
_entity_poly.type
_entity_poly.pdbx_seq_one_letter_code
_entity_poly.pdbx_strand_id
1 'polypeptide(L)' 'MKVLKARLYDMKVQEEQQKYASQRKSAVGTGDRSERIRTYNYPQSRVTDHRIGLTLQKLGQIMEGHLEEL' A
#
# COMPACT_ATOMS: atom_id res chain seq x y z
N MET A 1 -7.60 -18.19 -37.95
CA MET A 1 -6.55 -18.15 -36.91
C MET A 1 -6.36 -16.80 -36.21
N LYS A 2 -6.52 -15.63 -36.86
CA LYS A 2 -6.31 -14.30 -36.22
C LYS A 2 -7.24 -14.01 -35.03
N VAL A 3 -8.53 -14.34 -35.16
CA VAL A 3 -9.54 -14.11 -34.10
C VAL A 3 -9.30 -14.97 -32.86
N LEU A 4 -8.89 -16.24 -33.05
CA LEU A 4 -8.62 -17.14 -31.94
C LEU A 4 -7.39 -16.68 -31.12
N LYS A 5 -6.33 -16.22 -31.80
CA LYS A 5 -5.14 -15.65 -31.14
C LYS A 5 -5.48 -14.40 -30.33
N ALA A 6 -6.31 -13.51 -30.89
CA ALA A 6 -6.77 -12.31 -30.19
C ALA A 6 -7.56 -12.68 -28.92
N ARG A 7 -8.54 -13.59 -29.02
CA ARG A 7 -9.33 -14.04 -27.87
C ARG A 7 -8.48 -14.69 -26.77
N LEU A 8 -7.52 -15.54 -27.14
CA LEU A 8 -6.61 -16.16 -26.17
C LEU A 8 -5.70 -15.13 -25.47
N TYR A 9 -5.27 -14.10 -26.20
CA TYR A 9 -4.49 -13.01 -25.63
C TYR A 9 -5.33 -12.18 -24.65
N ASP A 10 -6.55 -11.80 -25.04
CA ASP A 10 -7.47 -11.04 -24.18
C ASP A 10 -7.77 -11.79 -22.89
N MET A 11 -7.99 -13.12 -22.97
CA MET A 11 -8.18 -13.96 -21.78
C MET A 11 -6.98 -13.91 -20.83
N LYS A 12 -5.75 -14.02 -21.35
CA LYS A 12 -4.54 -13.94 -20.51
C LYS A 12 -4.36 -12.56 -19.88
N VAL A 13 -4.62 -11.50 -20.64
CA VAL A 13 -4.54 -10.12 -20.13
C VAL A 13 -5.56 -9.90 -19.02
N GLN A 14 -6.79 -10.37 -19.20
CA GLN A 14 -7.81 -10.30 -18.16
C GLN A 14 -7.43 -11.10 -16.91
N GLU A 15 -6.88 -12.30 -17.08
CA GLU A 15 -6.41 -13.12 -15.96
C GLU A 15 -5.28 -12.42 -15.17
N GLU A 16 -4.31 -11.83 -15.88
CA GLU A 16 -3.21 -11.09 -15.25
C GLU A 16 -3.72 -9.85 -14.51
N GLN A 17 -4.62 -9.08 -15.13
CA GLN A 17 -5.26 -7.92 -14.51
C GLN A 17 -6.05 -8.30 -13.26
N GLN A 18 -6.77 -9.42 -13.27
CA GLN A 18 -7.49 -9.91 -12.10
C GLN A 18 -6.54 -10.29 -10.97
N LYS A 19 -5.40 -10.92 -11.28
CA LYS A 19 -4.36 -11.25 -10.29
C LYS A 19 -3.75 -9.99 -9.68
N TYR A 20 -3.43 -8.97 -10.48
CA TYR A 20 -2.93 -7.71 -9.93
C TYR A 20 -3.99 -6.98 -9.12
N ALA A 21 -5.24 -6.96 -9.58
CA ALA A 21 -6.34 -6.31 -8.87
C ALA A 21 -6.59 -6.95 -7.50
N SER A 22 -6.56 -8.27 -7.40
CA SER A 22 -6.72 -8.98 -6.13
C SER A 22 -5.54 -8.71 -5.18
N GLN A 23 -4.30 -8.77 -5.67
CA GLN A 23 -3.11 -8.43 -4.89
C GLN A 23 -3.16 -6.99 -4.37
N ARG A 24 -3.52 -6.03 -5.23
CA ARG A 24 -3.65 -4.63 -4.85
C ARG A 24 -4.72 -4.45 -3.78
N LYS A 25 -5.87 -5.12 -3.94
CA LYS A 25 -6.97 -5.05 -2.96
C LYS A 25 -6.53 -5.56 -1.60
N SER A 26 -5.78 -6.67 -1.56
CA SER A 26 -5.22 -7.20 -0.31
C SER A 26 -4.17 -6.29 0.32
N ALA A 27 -3.34 -5.62 -0.48
CA ALA A 27 -2.30 -4.72 0.03
C ALA A 27 -2.85 -3.38 0.57
N VAL A 28 -3.90 -2.85 -0.05
CA VAL A 28 -4.53 -1.58 0.34
C VAL A 28 -5.54 -1.77 1.48
N GLY A 29 -6.15 -2.96 1.59
CA GLY A 29 -7.18 -3.26 2.59
C GLY A 29 -8.52 -2.59 2.25
N THR A 30 -9.29 -2.26 3.29
CA THR A 30 -10.60 -1.59 3.16
C THR A 30 -10.50 -0.07 3.13
N GLY A 31 -9.33 0.47 3.49
CA GLY A 31 -9.11 1.91 3.65
C GLY A 31 -9.73 2.48 4.93
N ASP A 32 -10.23 1.63 5.83
CA ASP A 32 -10.71 2.08 7.12
C ASP A 32 -9.57 2.58 8.01
N ARG A 33 -9.90 3.54 8.87
CA ARG A 33 -8.97 4.13 9.84
C ARG A 33 -8.47 3.12 10.88
N SER A 34 -9.18 2.01 11.09
CA SER A 34 -8.75 0.95 12.01
C SER A 34 -7.60 0.11 11.45
N GLU A 35 -7.50 -0.02 10.13
CA GLU A 35 -6.48 -0.84 9.44
C GLU A 35 -5.17 -0.08 9.15
N ARG A 36 -5.04 1.17 9.65
CA ARG A 36 -3.86 1.98 9.39
C ARG A 36 -2.60 1.33 9.99
N ILE A 37 -1.55 1.19 9.18
CA ILE A 37 -0.26 0.68 9.67
C ILE A 37 0.55 1.75 10.41
N ARG A 38 0.30 3.04 10.17
CA ARG A 38 0.99 4.16 10.80
C ARG A 38 0.05 5.33 11.08
N THR A 39 0.31 6.06 12.15
CA THR A 39 -0.33 7.35 12.45
C THR A 39 0.70 8.46 12.44
N TYR A 40 0.45 9.51 11.67
CA TYR A 40 1.22 10.76 11.70
C TYR A 40 0.39 11.80 12.48
N ASN A 41 0.91 12.28 13.60
CA ASN A 41 0.23 13.23 14.47
C ASN A 41 0.99 14.57 14.45
N TYR A 42 0.46 15.50 13.67
CA TYR A 42 1.07 16.82 13.42
C TYR A 42 1.10 17.73 14.66
N PRO A 43 0.01 17.87 15.45
CA PRO A 43 0.06 18.70 16.66
C PRO A 43 1.11 18.28 17.69
N GLN A 44 1.46 16.99 17.72
CA GLN A 44 2.43 16.41 18.66
C GLN A 44 3.74 15.98 17.97
N SER A 45 3.94 16.36 16.71
CA SER A 45 5.12 16.03 15.88
C SER A 45 5.61 14.58 16.00
N ARG A 46 4.68 13.62 16.10
CA ARG A 46 5.02 12.19 16.26
C ARG A 46 4.53 11.30 15.14
N VAL A 47 5.23 10.20 14.94
CA VAL A 47 4.84 9.07 14.09
C VAL A 47 4.76 7.82 14.94
N THR A 48 3.69 7.06 14.80
CA THR A 48 3.53 5.74 15.45
C THR A 48 3.36 4.69 14.36
N ASP A 49 4.19 3.64 14.38
CA ASP A 49 4.04 2.44 13.55
C ASP A 49 3.38 1.33 14.37
N HIS A 50 2.17 0.95 13.98
CA HIS A 50 1.34 -0.03 14.70
C HIS A 50 1.76 -1.47 14.41
N ARG A 51 2.61 -1.72 13.40
CA ARG A 51 3.08 -3.06 13.06
C ARG A 51 4.09 -3.57 14.09
N ILE A 52 4.90 -2.66 14.64
CA ILE A 52 5.95 -2.94 15.62
C ILE A 52 5.75 -2.22 16.96
N GLY A 53 4.76 -1.33 17.08
CA GLY A 53 4.48 -0.56 18.30
C GLY A 53 5.47 0.59 18.56
N LEU A 54 6.25 1.00 17.57
CA LEU A 54 7.24 2.07 17.68
C LEU A 54 6.58 3.45 17.62
N THR A 55 6.99 4.38 18.48
CA THR A 55 6.58 5.79 18.41
C THR A 55 7.80 6.71 18.46
N LEU A 56 7.93 7.60 17.48
CA LEU A 56 9.03 8.55 17.32
C LEU A 56 8.50 9.99 17.34
N GLN A 57 9.20 10.90 18.00
CA GLN A 57 8.89 12.35 18.01
C GLN A 57 9.67 13.12 16.94
N LYS A 58 9.80 12.54 15.74
CA LYS A 58 10.64 13.06 14.64
C LYS A 58 9.84 13.21 13.34
N LEU A 59 8.58 13.64 13.44
CA LEU A 59 7.70 13.74 12.27
C LEU A 59 8.31 14.58 11.13
N GLY A 60 8.91 15.72 11.43
CA GLY A 60 9.54 16.58 10.41
C GLY A 60 10.62 15.84 9.61
N GLN A 61 11.56 15.19 10.29
CA GLN A 61 12.65 14.44 9.66
C GLN A 61 12.14 13.28 8.81
N ILE A 62 11.12 12.56 9.30
CA ILE A 62 10.49 11.47 8.57
C ILE A 62 9.82 11.98 7.27
N MET A 63 9.17 13.15 7.34
CA MET A 63 8.53 13.77 6.18
C MET A 63 9.55 14.33 5.18
N GLU A 64 10.76 14.66 5.64
CA GLU A 64 11.91 15.07 4.82
C GLU A 64 12.64 13.87 4.18
N GLY A 65 12.26 12.63 4.51
CA GLY A 65 12.80 11.41 3.90
C GLY A 65 13.82 10.67 4.77
N HIS A 66 14.10 11.13 5.99
CA HIS A 66 14.99 10.45 6.93
C HIS A 66 14.24 9.29 7.62
N LEU A 67 14.17 8.14 6.94
CA LEU A 67 13.38 6.97 7.34
C LEU A 67 14.19 5.86 8.05
N GLU A 68 15.50 6.05 8.26
CA GLU A 68 16.39 5.00 8.78
C GLU A 68 16.04 4.55 10.20
N GLU A 69 15.42 5.42 10.99
CA GLU A 69 15.02 5.13 12.37
C GLU A 69 13.61 4.52 12.51
N LEU A 70 12.89 4.34 11.39
CA LEU A 70 11.48 3.93 11.36
C LEU A 70 11.27 2.41 11.24
#